data_AF-A0A453EJG2-F1
#
_entry.id   AF-A0A453EJG2-F1
#
_cell.length_a   1.000
_cell.length_b   1.000
_cell.length_c   1.000
_cell.angle_alpha   90.00
_cell.angle_beta   90.00
_cell.angle_gamma   90.00
#
_symmetry.space_group_name_H-M   'P 1'
#
loop_
_entity.id
_entity.type
_entity.pdbx_description
1 polymer ?
#
loop_
_entity_poly.entity_id
_entity_poly.type
_entity_poly.pdbx_seq_one_letter_code
_entity_poly.pdbx_strand_id
1 'polypeptide(L)'
;MAAITAPLHPPLAVFAAAPCHGVRFRRAPLIRMASSSSSSSPSFSSSSSSSYGGGGGGAGGGGEIHYVSPPPPPSTPSGAPVYVTLPVDAVGAGGRVARRRAMAASLAALASAGVTGVAVELWWGVVERGGPREYDWAGYLDLAAMARRCGLRVRAILAFHQCGAGPQDSFWVPLPQWVLEEMEKMPDLSYTDRYKQRNKEYISLGCDILPLLKGRSPMQAYADFMRSFRDNFKEYLGAIVTEVQVGMGPGGELRYPSCPTEKLNQPGSSSELGEFQCYDKFMQASLGAHARILGIQEWGSGGPAGIDSTWQNPEETNFFRADGGCWNTPYGRFFLEWYSGMLLLHGERLCAVADAVFSGTGVTISGKVSGIHWHYYTCSHPSELTAGYYNTLLRDGYLPIAQMFSRHRAALCCGCFDLRDEERSGPQSSPEGTLRQLMAAAKVWNLPLNGENSVARLDDASLSQVVRSSRRYSGGTSGTSFSFNYVRMNKSLFESHNWNRFTKFVRKMSDARTFLARL
;
A
#
# COMPACT_ATOMS: atom_id res chain seq x y z
N MET A 1 -3.19 47.36 12.99
CA MET A 1 -3.23 47.42 11.51
C MET A 1 -1.85 47.12 10.97
N ALA A 2 -1.69 45.96 10.31
CA ALA A 2 -0.66 45.69 9.31
C ALA A 2 -1.10 44.41 8.60
N ALA A 3 -1.58 44.55 7.38
CA ALA A 3 -2.01 43.46 6.53
C ALA A 3 -0.76 42.75 5.96
N ILE A 4 -0.67 41.43 6.15
CA ILE A 4 0.30 40.59 5.44
C ILE A 4 -0.48 39.83 4.38
N THR A 5 -0.38 40.32 3.15
CA THR A 5 -0.88 39.68 1.93
C THR A 5 -0.06 38.42 1.63
N ALA A 6 -0.74 37.27 1.58
CA ALA A 6 -0.17 36.02 1.08
C ALA A 6 -0.09 36.02 -0.46
N PRO A 7 0.93 35.38 -1.08
CA PRO A 7 1.07 35.34 -2.52
C PRO A 7 0.01 34.44 -3.18
N LEU A 8 -0.39 34.84 -4.39
CA LEU A 8 -1.39 34.17 -5.25
C LEU A 8 -0.95 32.75 -5.63
N HIS A 9 -1.76 31.75 -5.28
CA HIS A 9 -1.69 30.40 -5.83
C HIS A 9 -2.32 30.35 -7.23
N PRO A 10 -1.84 29.48 -8.15
CA PRO A 10 -2.50 29.25 -9.43
C PRO A 10 -3.87 28.56 -9.22
N PRO A 11 -4.83 28.74 -10.14
CA PRO A 11 -6.20 28.29 -9.93
C PRO A 11 -6.28 26.76 -9.90
N LEU A 12 -7.02 26.26 -8.90
CA LEU A 12 -7.51 24.89 -8.84
C LEU A 12 -8.28 24.60 -10.13
N ALA A 13 -7.80 23.63 -10.91
CA ALA A 13 -8.55 23.09 -12.04
C ALA A 13 -9.82 22.43 -11.48
N VAL A 14 -10.96 23.08 -11.73
CA VAL A 14 -12.30 22.56 -11.48
C VAL A 14 -12.48 21.35 -12.40
N PHE A 15 -12.53 20.15 -11.84
CA PHE A 15 -12.99 18.97 -12.57
C PHE A 15 -14.49 19.09 -12.81
N ALA A 16 -14.86 19.73 -13.92
CA ALA A 16 -16.21 19.65 -14.46
C ALA A 16 -16.35 18.30 -15.19
N ALA A 17 -17.09 17.38 -14.60
CA ALA A 17 -17.59 16.20 -15.30
C ALA A 17 -18.60 16.68 -16.37
N ALA A 18 -18.33 16.37 -17.64
CA ALA A 18 -19.27 16.62 -18.73
C ALA A 18 -20.51 15.70 -18.59
N PRO A 19 -21.73 16.17 -18.91
CA PRO A 19 -22.95 15.37 -18.80
C PRO A 19 -23.07 14.42 -20.00
N CYS A 20 -23.01 13.12 -19.75
CA CYS A 20 -23.33 12.10 -20.74
C CYS A 20 -24.85 12.03 -20.94
N HIS A 21 -25.34 12.44 -22.12
CA HIS A 21 -26.72 12.25 -22.52
C HIS A 21 -27.11 10.76 -22.56
N GLY A 22 -28.36 10.50 -22.16
CA GLY A 22 -28.85 9.19 -21.76
C GLY A 22 -28.95 8.14 -22.85
N VAL A 23 -28.73 6.90 -22.42
CA VAL A 23 -29.16 5.70 -23.12
C VAL A 23 -30.06 4.92 -22.15
N ARG A 24 -31.35 4.84 -22.49
CA ARG A 24 -32.34 4.02 -21.79
C ARG A 24 -31.99 2.55 -21.97
N PHE A 25 -31.61 1.84 -20.90
CA PHE A 25 -31.60 0.38 -20.90
C PHE A 25 -32.95 -0.16 -20.43
N ARG A 26 -33.67 -0.79 -21.35
CA ARG A 26 -34.86 -1.62 -21.06
C ARG A 26 -34.42 -2.88 -20.31
N ARG A 27 -35.15 -3.23 -19.26
CA ARG A 27 -35.12 -4.54 -18.59
C ARG A 27 -35.46 -5.67 -19.58
N ALA A 28 -34.71 -6.76 -19.53
CA ALA A 28 -35.14 -8.09 -19.94
C ALA A 28 -34.44 -9.17 -19.08
N PRO A 29 -35.06 -10.34 -18.87
CA PRO A 29 -34.94 -11.11 -17.63
C PRO A 29 -33.92 -12.27 -17.64
N LEU A 30 -33.67 -12.77 -16.43
CA LEU A 30 -32.97 -14.01 -16.08
C LEU A 30 -33.31 -15.19 -16.98
N ILE A 31 -32.28 -15.83 -17.55
CA ILE A 31 -32.36 -17.20 -18.07
C ILE A 31 -31.27 -18.04 -17.41
N ARG A 32 -31.74 -19.04 -16.66
CA ARG A 32 -31.03 -20.23 -16.18
C ARG A 32 -30.77 -21.12 -17.39
N MET A 33 -29.55 -21.62 -17.60
CA MET A 33 -29.37 -22.87 -18.36
C MET A 33 -28.09 -23.62 -17.96
N ALA A 34 -28.28 -24.93 -17.98
CA ALA A 34 -27.47 -26.02 -17.46
C ALA A 34 -26.13 -26.23 -18.17
N SER A 35 -25.26 -26.90 -17.44
CA SER A 35 -24.08 -27.62 -17.87
C SER A 35 -24.37 -28.69 -18.93
N SER A 36 -23.56 -28.74 -19.99
CA SER A 36 -23.30 -29.96 -20.75
C SER A 36 -21.86 -29.98 -21.29
N SER A 37 -21.33 -31.18 -21.36
CA SER A 37 -19.95 -31.61 -21.55
C SER A 37 -19.45 -31.64 -23.00
N SER A 38 -18.12 -31.57 -23.12
CA SER A 38 -17.22 -32.23 -24.10
C SER A 38 -17.44 -32.03 -25.62
N SER A 39 -16.41 -31.54 -26.32
CA SER A 39 -15.54 -32.37 -27.20
C SER A 39 -14.68 -31.54 -28.18
N SER A 40 -13.44 -32.02 -28.34
CA SER A 40 -12.56 -32.02 -29.54
C SER A 40 -12.18 -30.73 -30.30
N SER A 41 -10.85 -30.53 -30.36
CA SER A 41 -10.08 -29.73 -31.32
C SER A 41 -10.33 -30.12 -32.79
N PRO A 42 -9.89 -29.28 -33.75
CA PRO A 42 -8.63 -29.66 -34.40
C PRO A 42 -7.65 -28.50 -34.66
N SER A 43 -6.40 -28.91 -34.69
CA SER A 43 -5.17 -28.25 -35.10
C SER A 43 -5.14 -27.86 -36.59
N PHE A 44 -4.60 -26.68 -36.89
CA PHE A 44 -4.05 -26.36 -38.21
C PHE A 44 -2.58 -25.98 -38.07
N SER A 45 -1.72 -26.87 -38.57
CA SER A 45 -0.33 -26.66 -38.90
C SER A 45 -0.25 -25.99 -40.27
N SER A 46 0.58 -24.96 -40.40
CA SER A 46 1.13 -24.54 -41.69
C SER A 46 2.64 -24.33 -41.54
N SER A 47 3.35 -25.06 -42.37
CA SER A 47 4.80 -25.17 -42.44
C SER A 47 5.21 -24.81 -43.85
N SER A 48 6.09 -23.82 -44.01
CA SER A 48 6.88 -23.55 -45.22
C SER A 48 7.61 -22.22 -45.02
N SER A 49 8.86 -21.99 -45.38
CA SER A 49 10.03 -22.81 -45.75
C SER A 49 11.08 -21.75 -46.10
N SER A 50 12.26 -21.86 -45.52
CA SER A 50 13.43 -21.04 -45.84
C SER A 50 13.92 -21.31 -47.27
N SER A 51 14.32 -20.25 -47.99
CA SER A 51 15.17 -20.36 -49.18
C SER A 51 16.30 -19.34 -49.10
N TYR A 52 17.52 -19.86 -49.13
CA TYR A 52 18.77 -19.15 -49.36
C TYR A 52 18.93 -18.89 -50.87
N GLY A 53 19.53 -17.75 -51.22
CA GLY A 53 20.06 -17.46 -52.55
C GLY A 53 21.02 -16.29 -52.46
N GLY A 54 22.32 -16.56 -52.60
CA GLY A 54 23.40 -15.57 -52.55
C GLY A 54 23.75 -14.97 -53.91
N GLY A 55 24.59 -13.93 -53.88
CA GLY A 55 25.32 -13.47 -55.05
C GLY A 55 25.88 -12.03 -54.95
N GLY A 56 27.18 -11.90 -54.72
CA GLY A 56 28.05 -11.03 -55.53
C GLY A 56 28.43 -9.62 -55.04
N GLY A 57 29.65 -9.50 -54.53
CA GLY A 57 30.67 -8.55 -55.02
C GLY A 57 30.70 -7.11 -54.51
N GLY A 58 31.83 -6.70 -53.91
CA GLY A 58 32.22 -5.29 -53.79
C GLY A 58 33.18 -4.99 -52.64
N ALA A 59 34.45 -4.74 -52.97
CA ALA A 59 35.50 -4.33 -52.04
C ALA A 59 35.29 -2.89 -51.54
N GLY A 60 35.62 -2.64 -50.26
CA GLY A 60 35.69 -1.30 -49.68
C GLY A 60 36.05 -1.37 -48.20
N GLY A 61 37.31 -1.11 -47.87
CA GLY A 61 37.79 -1.03 -46.50
C GLY A 61 37.22 0.19 -45.78
N GLY A 62 36.59 -0.06 -44.64
CA GLY A 62 36.18 0.94 -43.66
C GLY A 62 35.98 0.22 -42.33
N GLY A 63 36.87 0.47 -41.36
CA GLY A 63 36.72 -0.08 -40.01
C GLY A 63 35.53 0.58 -39.32
N GLU A 64 34.38 -0.10 -39.35
CA GLU A 64 33.19 0.30 -38.62
C GLU A 64 33.30 -0.22 -37.18
N ILE A 65 33.45 0.69 -36.23
CA ILE A 65 33.40 0.38 -34.81
C ILE A 65 31.95 -0.01 -34.50
N HIS A 66 31.66 -1.30 -34.46
CA HIS A 66 30.40 -1.81 -33.94
C HIS A 66 30.27 -1.39 -32.48
N TYR A 67 29.45 -0.37 -32.22
CA TYR A 67 28.84 -0.16 -30.91
C TYR A 67 27.99 -1.38 -30.60
N VAL A 68 28.58 -2.33 -29.86
CA VAL A 68 27.83 -3.42 -29.25
C VAL A 68 26.92 -2.77 -28.21
N SER A 69 25.64 -2.62 -28.55
CA SER A 69 24.61 -2.27 -27.57
C SER A 69 24.75 -3.22 -26.37
N PRO A 70 24.69 -2.70 -25.13
CA PRO A 70 24.71 -3.57 -23.95
C PRO A 70 23.59 -4.61 -24.11
N PRO A 71 23.84 -5.88 -23.73
CA PRO A 71 22.83 -6.91 -23.84
C PRO A 71 21.56 -6.44 -23.11
N PRO A 72 20.36 -6.71 -23.66
CA PRO A 72 19.13 -6.39 -22.98
C PRO A 72 19.17 -6.99 -21.57
N PRO A 73 18.57 -6.32 -20.56
CA PRO A 73 18.50 -6.86 -19.22
C PRO A 73 17.93 -8.28 -19.30
N PRO A 74 18.49 -9.24 -18.52
CA PRO A 74 18.03 -10.62 -18.57
C PRO A 74 16.51 -10.64 -18.43
N SER A 75 15.84 -11.37 -19.33
CA SER A 75 14.39 -11.56 -19.31
C SER A 75 13.96 -11.85 -17.89
N THR A 76 12.99 -11.08 -17.39
CA THR A 76 12.42 -11.28 -16.05
C THR A 76 12.11 -12.76 -15.86
N PRO A 77 12.62 -13.42 -14.81
CA PRO A 77 12.30 -14.81 -14.54
C PRO A 77 10.79 -15.02 -14.57
N SER A 78 10.31 -16.15 -15.09
CA SER A 78 8.87 -16.42 -15.26
C SER A 78 8.09 -16.62 -13.95
N GLY A 79 8.62 -16.16 -12.81
CA GLY A 79 8.01 -16.28 -11.48
C GLY A 79 7.97 -14.98 -10.70
N ALA A 80 7.18 -14.98 -9.63
CA ALA A 80 6.99 -13.86 -8.73
C ALA A 80 8.16 -13.76 -7.73
N PRO A 81 8.92 -12.63 -7.69
CA PRO A 81 9.94 -12.41 -6.68
C PRO A 81 9.34 -12.45 -5.27
N VAL A 82 10.05 -13.10 -4.34
CA VAL A 82 9.69 -13.14 -2.92
C VAL A 82 10.63 -12.25 -2.13
N TYR A 83 10.07 -11.35 -1.34
CA TYR A 83 10.73 -10.53 -0.33
C TYR A 83 10.31 -10.99 1.07
N VAL A 84 11.11 -10.67 2.08
CA VAL A 84 10.78 -10.93 3.48
C VAL A 84 10.96 -9.67 4.30
N THR A 85 9.91 -9.25 5.01
CA THR A 85 9.99 -8.12 5.96
C THR A 85 10.84 -8.50 7.17
N LEU A 86 11.83 -7.67 7.51
CA LEU A 86 12.68 -7.87 8.69
C LEU A 86 11.90 -7.65 10.01
N PRO A 87 12.46 -8.05 11.17
CA PRO A 87 11.96 -7.71 12.50
C PRO A 87 11.79 -6.19 12.72
N VAL A 88 10.88 -5.79 13.63
CA VAL A 88 10.49 -4.38 13.83
C VAL A 88 11.68 -3.70 14.49
N ASP A 89 12.29 -4.43 15.40
CA ASP A 89 13.50 -4.10 16.13
C ASP A 89 14.79 -4.39 15.33
N ALA A 90 14.73 -4.61 14.01
CA ALA A 90 15.94 -4.86 13.21
C ALA A 90 16.99 -3.75 13.39
N VAL A 91 16.53 -2.50 13.52
CA VAL A 91 17.29 -1.39 14.09
C VAL A 91 16.59 -0.98 15.38
N GLY A 92 17.29 -1.12 16.51
CA GLY A 92 16.74 -0.75 17.82
C GLY A 92 16.67 0.77 18.01
N ALA A 93 16.00 1.21 19.09
CA ALA A 93 15.82 2.63 19.41
C ALA A 93 17.13 3.46 19.47
N GLY A 94 18.26 2.82 19.75
CA GLY A 94 19.59 3.44 19.72
C GLY A 94 20.18 3.66 18.32
N GLY A 95 19.45 3.37 17.24
CA GLY A 95 19.90 3.56 15.85
C GLY A 95 20.92 2.53 15.37
N ARG A 96 20.98 1.34 16.00
CA ARG A 96 21.94 0.27 15.68
C ARG A 96 21.23 -1.04 15.38
N VAL A 97 21.86 -1.88 14.54
CA VAL A 97 21.32 -3.19 14.17
C VAL A 97 21.23 -4.09 15.39
N ALA A 98 20.01 -4.55 15.72
CA ALA A 98 19.82 -5.49 16.81
C ALA A 98 20.37 -6.86 16.41
N ARG A 99 21.01 -7.55 17.37
CA ARG A 99 21.48 -8.94 17.21
C ARG A 99 22.28 -9.15 15.90
N ARG A 100 23.20 -8.22 15.58
CA ARG A 100 23.91 -8.11 14.29
C ARG A 100 24.43 -9.44 13.72
N ARG A 101 25.02 -10.32 14.54
CA ARG A 101 25.50 -11.64 14.09
C ARG A 101 24.36 -12.56 13.65
N ALA A 102 23.28 -12.63 14.43
CA ALA A 102 22.10 -13.41 14.09
C ALA A 102 21.42 -12.85 12.84
N MET A 103 21.31 -11.52 12.73
CA MET A 103 20.79 -10.86 11.52
C MET A 103 21.60 -11.25 10.27
N ALA A 104 22.93 -11.24 10.34
CA ALA A 104 23.79 -11.67 9.23
C ALA A 104 23.51 -13.13 8.81
N ALA A 105 23.40 -14.03 9.78
CA ALA A 105 23.09 -15.44 9.53
C ALA A 105 21.70 -15.62 8.91
N SER A 106 20.69 -14.89 9.41
CA SER A 106 19.34 -14.89 8.86
C SER A 106 19.30 -14.40 7.40
N LEU A 107 19.99 -13.32 7.07
CA LEU A 107 20.08 -12.82 5.70
C LEU A 107 20.77 -13.83 4.76
N ALA A 108 21.85 -14.47 5.21
CA ALA A 108 22.51 -15.52 4.44
C ALA A 108 21.59 -16.73 4.21
N ALA A 109 20.82 -17.15 5.23
CA ALA A 109 19.86 -18.23 5.10
C ALA A 109 18.74 -17.90 4.10
N LEU A 110 18.19 -16.67 4.15
CA LEU A 110 17.18 -16.20 3.20
C LEU A 110 17.71 -16.19 1.76
N ALA A 111 18.94 -15.71 1.54
CA ALA A 111 19.58 -15.74 0.23
C ALA A 111 19.71 -17.17 -0.30
N SER A 112 20.19 -18.12 0.53
CA SER A 112 20.29 -19.54 0.17
C SER A 112 18.94 -20.21 -0.10
N ALA A 113 17.85 -19.69 0.46
CA ALA A 113 16.48 -20.16 0.18
C ALA A 113 15.93 -19.68 -1.18
N GLY A 114 16.63 -18.78 -1.88
CA GLY A 114 16.19 -18.19 -3.14
C GLY A 114 15.32 -16.95 -2.99
N VAL A 115 15.28 -16.34 -1.79
CA VAL A 115 14.59 -15.07 -1.55
C VAL A 115 15.25 -13.97 -2.39
N THR A 116 14.45 -13.12 -3.02
CA THR A 116 14.96 -12.05 -3.91
C THR A 116 15.53 -10.87 -3.12
N GLY A 117 14.91 -10.55 -1.99
CA GLY A 117 15.33 -9.43 -1.17
C GLY A 117 14.61 -9.37 0.17
N VAL A 118 14.87 -8.30 0.91
CA VAL A 118 14.23 -8.02 2.20
C VAL A 118 13.51 -6.68 2.16
N ALA A 119 12.42 -6.57 2.91
CA ALA A 119 11.76 -5.31 3.16
C ALA A 119 12.15 -4.80 4.55
N VAL A 120 12.50 -3.51 4.66
CA VAL A 120 13.02 -2.91 5.89
C VAL A 120 12.24 -1.65 6.23
N GLU A 121 11.68 -1.62 7.44
CA GLU A 121 10.97 -0.46 7.99
C GLU A 121 11.98 0.56 8.53
N LEU A 122 12.05 1.72 7.86
CA LEU A 122 12.86 2.87 8.22
C LEU A 122 12.00 3.78 9.12
N TRP A 123 12.02 3.51 10.42
CA TRP A 123 11.18 4.17 11.42
C TRP A 123 11.55 5.63 11.60
N TRP A 124 10.58 6.53 11.37
CA TRP A 124 10.79 7.96 11.55
C TRP A 124 11.26 8.30 12.96
N GLY A 125 10.62 7.72 13.98
CA GLY A 125 10.97 7.91 15.39
C GLY A 125 12.34 7.37 15.80
N VAL A 126 12.95 6.48 15.02
CA VAL A 126 14.32 5.99 15.26
C VAL A 126 15.34 6.87 14.54
N VAL A 127 15.07 7.22 13.28
CA VAL A 127 16.02 7.95 12.44
C VAL A 127 16.12 9.42 12.85
N GLU A 128 15.00 10.11 13.07
CA GLU A 128 14.96 11.55 13.41
C GLU A 128 14.75 11.75 14.93
N ARG A 129 15.41 10.91 15.74
CA ARG A 129 15.23 10.88 17.20
C ARG A 129 15.95 12.00 17.96
N GLY A 130 17.03 12.55 17.40
CA GLY A 130 17.82 13.63 18.04
C GLY A 130 17.09 14.97 18.06
N GLY A 131 16.29 15.21 17.02
CA GLY A 131 15.54 16.45 16.86
C GLY A 131 15.18 16.70 15.39
N PRO A 132 14.46 17.79 15.09
CA PRO A 132 14.14 18.17 13.72
C PRO A 132 15.39 18.24 12.84
N ARG A 133 15.40 17.48 11.74
CA ARG A 133 16.49 17.36 10.75
C ARG A 133 17.78 16.71 11.26
N GLU A 134 17.76 16.09 12.43
CA GLU A 134 18.87 15.30 12.95
C GLU A 134 18.65 13.83 12.63
N TYR A 135 19.10 13.42 11.44
CA TYR A 135 18.91 12.07 10.92
C TYR A 135 20.11 11.17 11.23
N ASP A 136 19.89 10.06 11.93
CA ASP A 136 20.89 9.00 12.08
C ASP A 136 20.49 7.73 11.32
N TRP A 137 21.23 7.47 10.25
CA TRP A 137 21.03 6.34 9.34
C TRP A 137 21.95 5.14 9.62
N ALA A 138 22.82 5.20 10.64
CA ALA A 138 23.94 4.27 10.79
C ALA A 138 23.52 2.79 10.81
N GLY A 139 22.52 2.43 11.62
CA GLY A 139 22.01 1.06 11.68
C GLY A 139 21.38 0.58 10.37
N TYR A 140 20.71 1.47 9.65
CA TYR A 140 20.07 1.14 8.37
C TYR A 140 21.09 1.01 7.23
N LEU A 141 22.15 1.82 7.24
CA LEU A 141 23.30 1.66 6.32
C LEU A 141 24.03 0.33 6.57
N ASP A 142 24.20 -0.05 7.85
CA ASP A 142 24.74 -1.37 8.22
C ASP A 142 23.88 -2.50 7.64
N LEU A 143 22.55 -2.44 7.76
CA LEU A 143 21.63 -3.43 7.18
C LEU A 143 21.71 -3.48 5.65
N ALA A 144 21.74 -2.33 4.97
CA ALA A 144 21.89 -2.28 3.52
C ALA A 144 23.22 -2.91 3.07
N ALA A 145 24.31 -2.62 3.79
CA ALA A 145 25.62 -3.25 3.52
C ALA A 145 25.59 -4.77 3.75
N MET A 146 24.88 -5.25 4.78
CA MET A 146 24.68 -6.68 5.02
C MET A 146 23.89 -7.35 3.90
N ALA A 147 22.76 -6.76 3.49
CA ALA A 147 21.95 -7.25 2.38
C ALA A 147 22.75 -7.32 1.07
N ARG A 148 23.55 -6.28 0.77
CA ARG A 148 24.45 -6.25 -0.39
C ARG A 148 25.43 -7.43 -0.41
N ARG A 149 26.05 -7.73 0.72
CA ARG A 149 27.01 -8.86 0.85
C ARG A 149 26.34 -10.21 0.62
N CYS A 150 25.05 -10.35 0.92
CA CYS A 150 24.27 -11.55 0.66
C CYS A 150 23.64 -11.59 -0.74
N GLY A 151 23.83 -10.56 -1.58
CA GLY A 151 23.19 -10.46 -2.90
C GLY A 151 21.68 -10.23 -2.84
N LEU A 152 21.16 -9.74 -1.71
CA LEU A 152 19.73 -9.47 -1.52
C LEU A 152 19.39 -8.05 -1.95
N ARG A 153 18.25 -7.90 -2.65
CA ARG A 153 17.62 -6.59 -2.86
C ARG A 153 16.99 -6.06 -1.58
N VAL A 154 16.69 -4.77 -1.57
CA VAL A 154 16.07 -4.06 -0.45
C VAL A 154 14.85 -3.29 -0.95
N ARG A 155 13.71 -3.50 -0.29
CA ARG A 155 12.55 -2.61 -0.34
C ARG A 155 12.59 -1.75 0.92
N ALA A 156 12.80 -0.45 0.76
CA ALA A 156 12.83 0.49 1.88
C ALA A 156 11.41 0.98 2.17
N ILE A 157 10.90 0.79 3.40
CA ILE A 157 9.59 1.27 3.82
C ILE A 157 9.80 2.50 4.70
N LEU A 158 9.40 3.69 4.23
CA LEU A 158 9.49 4.93 5.00
C LEU A 158 8.35 4.97 6.01
N ALA A 159 8.63 4.55 7.25
CA ALA A 159 7.61 4.37 8.27
C ALA A 159 7.40 5.65 9.08
N PHE A 160 6.53 6.52 8.55
CA PHE A 160 6.09 7.77 9.19
C PHE A 160 5.00 7.58 10.26
N HIS A 161 4.84 6.36 10.77
CA HIS A 161 3.81 5.96 11.73
C HIS A 161 4.43 5.26 12.95
N GLN A 162 3.66 5.16 14.02
CA GLN A 162 4.01 4.35 15.20
C GLN A 162 3.81 2.87 14.93
N CYS A 163 4.68 2.03 15.50
CA CYS A 163 4.44 0.59 15.68
C CYS A 163 4.02 0.30 17.12
N GLY A 164 3.06 -0.62 17.31
CA GLY A 164 2.64 -1.14 18.61
C GLY A 164 1.71 -0.21 19.39
N ALA A 165 1.00 -0.79 20.36
CA ALA A 165 -0.11 -0.10 21.06
C ALA A 165 0.34 0.93 22.12
N GLY A 166 1.63 0.97 22.44
CA GLY A 166 2.18 1.87 23.45
C GLY A 166 3.38 1.28 24.20
N PRO A 167 3.88 1.95 25.25
CA PRO A 167 5.14 1.59 25.93
C PRO A 167 5.23 0.17 26.50
N GLN A 168 4.09 -0.49 26.72
CA GLN A 168 4.02 -1.85 27.24
C GLN A 168 4.17 -2.91 26.14
N ASP A 169 4.11 -2.52 24.86
CA ASP A 169 4.33 -3.40 23.72
C ASP A 169 5.83 -3.55 23.45
N SER A 170 6.29 -4.80 23.38
CA SER A 170 7.68 -5.14 23.06
C SER A 170 8.18 -4.64 21.70
N PHE A 171 7.27 -4.29 20.79
CA PHE A 171 7.57 -3.75 19.46
C PHE A 171 7.20 -2.27 19.33
N TRP A 172 7.02 -1.56 20.45
CA TRP A 172 6.65 -0.15 20.41
C TRP A 172 7.76 0.73 19.82
N VAL A 173 7.43 1.38 18.70
CA VAL A 173 8.27 2.39 18.05
C VAL A 173 7.40 3.62 17.83
N PRO A 174 7.49 4.67 18.66
CA PRO A 174 6.66 5.86 18.51
C PRO A 174 7.09 6.73 17.32
N LEU A 175 6.28 7.75 17.01
CA LEU A 175 6.75 8.92 16.26
C LEU A 175 7.93 9.61 16.99
N PRO A 176 8.74 10.44 16.32
CA PRO A 176 9.81 11.18 17.00
C PRO A 176 9.29 11.94 18.22
N GLN A 177 10.04 11.92 19.32
CA GLN A 177 9.61 12.54 20.58
C GLN A 177 9.24 14.02 20.40
N TRP A 178 10.00 14.75 19.59
CA TRP A 178 9.74 16.16 19.30
C TRP A 178 8.43 16.39 18.53
N VAL A 179 7.91 15.39 17.80
CA VAL A 179 6.59 15.44 17.15
C VAL A 179 5.50 15.19 18.19
N LEU A 180 5.69 14.20 19.07
CA LEU A 180 4.74 13.91 20.15
C LEU A 180 4.56 15.12 21.08
N GLU A 181 5.63 15.86 21.38
CA GLU A 181 5.59 17.13 22.11
C GLU A 181 4.71 18.19 21.41
N GLU A 182 4.79 18.31 20.07
CA GLU A 182 3.92 19.22 19.32
C GLU A 182 2.46 18.72 19.31
N MET A 183 2.23 17.40 19.25
CA MET A 183 0.89 16.81 19.37
C MET A 183 0.29 16.99 20.77
N GLU A 184 1.11 17.10 21.82
CA GLU A 184 0.66 17.45 23.17
C GLU A 184 0.26 18.92 23.27
N LYS A 185 1.05 19.83 22.67
CA LYS A 185 0.71 21.27 22.61
C LYS A 185 -0.51 21.55 21.72
N MET A 186 -0.65 20.80 20.64
CA MET A 186 -1.74 20.91 19.68
C MET A 186 -2.37 19.54 19.40
N PRO A 187 -3.33 19.10 20.24
CA PRO A 187 -3.97 17.79 20.13
C PRO A 187 -4.64 17.49 18.77
N ASP A 188 -5.10 18.54 18.06
CA ASP A 188 -5.69 18.41 16.71
C ASP A 188 -4.69 18.04 15.61
N LEU A 189 -3.39 17.88 15.92
CA LEU A 189 -2.45 17.19 15.04
C LEU A 189 -2.73 15.67 14.97
N SER A 190 -3.51 15.13 15.90
CA SER A 190 -3.88 13.71 15.95
C SER A 190 -5.22 13.48 15.22
N TYR A 191 -5.35 12.34 14.56
CA TYR A 191 -6.67 11.88 14.10
C TYR A 191 -7.62 11.75 15.28
N THR A 192 -8.90 12.08 15.04
CA THR A 192 -9.87 12.25 16.12
C THR A 192 -11.23 11.73 15.72
N ASP A 193 -11.80 10.90 16.58
CA ASP A 193 -13.16 10.38 16.40
C ASP A 193 -14.23 11.33 16.95
N ARG A 194 -15.50 10.95 16.74
CA ARG A 194 -16.66 11.69 17.25
C ARG A 194 -16.70 11.84 18.78
N TYR A 195 -16.07 10.91 19.51
CA TYR A 195 -15.99 10.90 20.97
C TYR A 195 -14.75 11.66 21.49
N LYS A 196 -14.03 12.36 20.60
CA LYS A 196 -12.81 13.11 20.90
C LYS A 196 -11.63 12.25 21.37
N GLN A 197 -11.68 10.95 21.12
CA GLN A 197 -10.51 10.08 21.29
C GLN A 197 -9.49 10.42 20.21
N ARG A 198 -8.22 10.48 20.62
CA ARG A 198 -7.11 10.91 19.76
C ARG A 198 -6.23 9.72 19.44
N ASN A 199 -5.95 9.51 18.17
CA ASN A 199 -4.98 8.52 17.72
C ASN A 199 -3.66 9.23 17.33
N LYS A 200 -2.58 8.91 18.07
CA LYS A 200 -1.24 9.48 17.89
C LYS A 200 -0.31 8.62 17.00
N GLU A 201 -0.84 7.58 16.36
CA GLU A 201 -0.06 6.68 15.51
C GLU A 201 0.49 7.39 14.27
N TYR A 202 -0.23 8.40 13.77
CA TYR A 202 0.13 9.19 12.59
C TYR A 202 -0.44 10.61 12.72
N ILE A 203 0.13 11.57 12.00
CA ILE A 203 -0.32 12.97 12.00
C ILE A 203 -1.55 13.12 11.10
N SER A 204 -2.61 13.79 11.57
CA SER A 204 -3.84 13.99 10.78
C SER A 204 -3.55 14.68 9.44
N LEU A 205 -4.04 14.11 8.34
CA LEU A 205 -3.90 14.68 7.01
C LEU A 205 -4.56 16.07 6.84
N GLY A 206 -5.44 16.45 7.78
CA GLY A 206 -6.04 17.78 7.81
C GLY A 206 -5.02 18.91 7.92
N CYS A 207 -3.81 18.61 8.41
CA CYS A 207 -2.74 19.58 8.61
C CYS A 207 -1.49 19.39 7.73
N ASP A 208 -1.55 18.55 6.68
CA ASP A 208 -0.44 18.21 5.76
C ASP A 208 0.48 19.39 5.38
N ILE A 209 -0.13 20.54 5.09
CA ILE A 209 0.53 21.74 4.52
C ILE A 209 0.66 22.89 5.53
N LEU A 210 0.28 22.68 6.80
CA LEU A 210 0.34 23.72 7.82
C LEU A 210 1.65 23.62 8.61
N PRO A 211 2.37 24.73 8.85
CA PRO A 211 3.72 24.72 9.44
C PRO A 211 3.71 24.52 10.98
N LEU A 212 3.16 23.41 11.44
CA LEU A 212 2.88 23.13 12.86
C LEU A 212 3.95 22.26 13.55
N LEU A 213 4.95 21.79 12.82
CA LEU A 213 6.04 20.95 13.32
C LEU A 213 7.32 21.78 13.46
N LYS A 214 7.36 22.64 14.49
CA LYS A 214 8.48 23.57 14.74
C LYS A 214 8.83 24.40 13.49
N GLY A 215 7.81 24.93 12.81
CA GLY A 215 7.94 25.76 11.61
C GLY A 215 7.91 25.00 10.27
N ARG A 216 7.85 23.66 10.29
CA ARG A 216 7.64 22.83 9.08
C ARG A 216 6.23 22.28 9.04
N SER A 217 5.71 22.00 7.84
CA SER A 217 4.52 21.17 7.70
C SER A 217 4.85 19.67 7.79
N PRO A 218 3.87 18.80 8.11
CA PRO A 218 4.05 17.34 8.00
C PRO A 218 4.62 16.92 6.64
N MET A 219 4.07 17.45 5.54
CA MET A 219 4.57 17.16 4.19
C MET A 219 6.02 17.60 3.97
N GLN A 220 6.44 18.74 4.54
CA GLN A 220 7.84 19.18 4.50
C GLN A 220 8.75 18.27 5.34
N ALA A 221 8.30 17.80 6.50
CA ALA A 221 9.06 16.87 7.33
C ALA A 221 9.27 15.53 6.60
N TYR A 222 8.23 14.99 5.97
CA TYR A 222 8.32 13.78 5.14
C TYR A 222 9.25 13.98 3.93
N ALA A 223 9.16 15.12 3.24
CA ALA A 223 10.04 15.44 2.12
C ALA A 223 11.51 15.55 2.54
N ASP A 224 11.80 16.22 3.67
CA ASP A 224 13.16 16.34 4.21
C ASP A 224 13.73 14.97 4.59
N PHE A 225 12.93 14.10 5.20
CA PHE A 225 13.29 12.72 5.51
C PHE A 225 13.62 11.91 4.25
N MET A 226 12.77 11.99 3.21
CA MET A 226 12.99 11.32 1.92
C MET A 226 14.29 11.80 1.26
N ARG A 227 14.56 13.11 1.25
CA ARG A 227 15.81 13.67 0.71
C ARG A 227 17.03 13.19 1.48
N SER A 228 16.95 13.22 2.81
CA SER A 228 18.02 12.70 3.68
C SER A 228 18.29 11.22 3.42
N PHE A 229 17.25 10.39 3.29
CA PHE A 229 17.39 8.99 2.90
C PHE A 229 18.06 8.85 1.53
N ARG A 230 17.58 9.58 0.52
CA ARG A 230 18.16 9.54 -0.82
C ARG A 230 19.65 9.84 -0.82
N ASP A 231 20.05 10.92 -0.14
CA ASP A 231 21.43 11.41 -0.16
C ASP A 231 22.37 10.44 0.58
N ASN A 232 21.92 9.85 1.69
CA ASN A 232 22.70 8.88 2.47
C ASN A 232 22.77 7.49 1.81
N PHE A 233 21.74 7.10 1.05
CA PHE A 233 21.65 5.79 0.38
C PHE A 233 21.96 5.84 -1.12
N LYS A 234 22.52 6.95 -1.64
CA LYS A 234 22.75 7.18 -3.07
C LYS A 234 23.44 6.02 -3.81
N GLU A 235 24.38 5.33 -3.15
CA GLU A 235 25.12 4.19 -3.74
C GLU A 235 24.31 2.88 -3.77
N TYR A 236 23.23 2.82 -3.00
CA TYR A 236 22.36 1.65 -2.89
C TYR A 236 21.09 1.80 -3.75
N LEU A 237 20.64 3.03 -4.01
CA LEU A 237 19.46 3.31 -4.85
C LEU A 237 19.67 2.85 -6.29
N GLY A 238 18.70 2.13 -6.84
CA GLY A 238 18.78 1.52 -8.17
C GLY A 238 19.71 0.30 -8.25
N ALA A 239 20.64 0.14 -7.31
CA ALA A 239 21.56 -0.99 -7.23
C ALA A 239 20.95 -2.18 -6.46
N ILE A 240 20.75 -2.03 -5.16
CA ILE A 240 20.10 -3.05 -4.32
C ILE A 240 18.76 -2.55 -3.78
N VAL A 241 18.63 -1.24 -3.52
CA VAL A 241 17.35 -0.63 -3.15
C VAL A 241 16.61 -0.38 -4.44
N THR A 242 15.66 -1.25 -4.76
CA THR A 242 14.90 -1.17 -6.02
C THR A 242 13.51 -0.57 -5.83
N GLU A 243 13.04 -0.46 -4.59
CA GLU A 243 11.72 0.09 -4.30
C GLU A 243 11.72 0.86 -2.98
N VAL A 244 10.99 1.97 -2.96
CA VAL A 244 10.71 2.79 -1.77
C VAL A 244 9.21 2.86 -1.54
N GLN A 245 8.73 2.16 -0.51
CA GLN A 245 7.33 2.24 -0.07
C GLN A 245 7.17 3.44 0.86
N VAL A 246 6.30 4.36 0.49
CA VAL A 246 6.00 5.56 1.29
C VAL A 246 4.88 5.21 2.28
N GLY A 247 5.12 5.36 3.58
CA GLY A 247 4.06 5.25 4.58
C GLY A 247 3.09 6.42 4.46
N MET A 248 1.78 6.13 4.34
CA MET A 248 0.75 7.14 4.04
C MET A 248 -0.30 7.31 5.15
N GLY A 249 -0.03 6.77 6.34
CA GLY A 249 -1.01 6.71 7.41
C GLY A 249 -0.68 5.64 8.46
N PRO A 250 -1.65 5.30 9.33
CA PRO A 250 -1.51 4.24 10.33
C PRO A 250 -1.15 2.90 9.67
N GLY A 251 -0.23 2.15 10.29
CA GLY A 251 0.37 0.94 9.73
C GLY A 251 1.16 1.15 8.44
N GLY A 252 1.44 2.41 8.07
CA GLY A 252 2.04 2.77 6.79
C GLY A 252 1.06 2.71 5.62
N GLU A 253 -0.23 2.52 5.89
CA GLU A 253 -1.28 2.33 4.89
C GLU A 253 -1.99 3.66 4.59
N LEU A 254 -2.41 3.85 3.33
CA LEU A 254 -3.25 4.96 2.94
C LEU A 254 -4.68 4.76 3.44
N ARG A 255 -4.93 5.06 4.70
CA ARG A 255 -6.26 5.01 5.33
C ARG A 255 -6.34 5.93 6.55
N TYR A 256 -7.55 6.10 7.06
CA TYR A 256 -7.76 6.64 8.41
C TYR A 256 -7.56 5.55 9.49
N PRO A 257 -7.24 5.93 10.74
CA PRO A 257 -7.16 5.00 11.86
C PRO A 257 -8.56 4.70 12.43
N SER A 258 -9.48 4.21 11.58
CA SER A 258 -10.86 3.94 11.96
C SER A 258 -10.99 2.84 13.03
N CYS A 259 -9.98 1.97 13.10
CA CYS A 259 -9.78 0.96 14.12
C CYS A 259 -8.26 0.85 14.43
N PRO A 260 -7.88 0.40 15.64
CA PRO A 260 -6.47 0.24 16.00
C PRO A 260 -5.75 -0.74 15.08
N THR A 261 -4.58 -0.35 14.56
CA THR A 261 -3.77 -1.17 13.64
C THR A 261 -3.42 -2.54 14.21
N GLU A 262 -3.22 -2.64 15.53
CA GLU A 262 -2.91 -3.90 16.20
C GLU A 262 -4.10 -4.88 16.17
N LYS A 263 -5.33 -4.37 16.19
CA LYS A 263 -6.54 -5.21 16.09
C LYS A 263 -6.77 -5.71 14.67
N LEU A 264 -6.33 -4.97 13.66
CA LEU A 264 -6.43 -5.36 12.25
C LEU A 264 -5.49 -6.52 11.89
N ASN A 265 -4.33 -6.55 12.53
CA ASN A 265 -3.28 -7.54 12.24
C ASN A 265 -3.36 -8.79 13.14
N GLN A 266 -4.37 -8.88 14.03
CA GLN A 266 -4.54 -10.02 14.94
C GLN A 266 -5.53 -11.06 14.40
N PRO A 267 -5.11 -12.34 14.23
CA PRO A 267 -6.01 -13.40 13.84
C PRO A 267 -7.10 -13.64 14.91
N GLY A 268 -8.37 -13.62 14.49
CA GLY A 268 -9.51 -13.84 15.39
C GLY A 268 -10.03 -12.59 16.10
N SER A 269 -9.48 -11.40 15.83
CA SER A 269 -10.05 -10.13 16.29
C SER A 269 -11.49 -9.97 15.78
N SER A 270 -12.38 -9.45 16.62
CA SER A 270 -13.76 -9.17 16.25
C SER A 270 -13.80 -8.12 15.14
N SER A 271 -14.63 -8.34 14.12
CA SER A 271 -14.88 -7.38 13.04
C SER A 271 -15.43 -6.07 13.62
N GLU A 272 -14.55 -5.10 13.85
CA GLU A 272 -14.94 -3.77 14.32
C GLU A 272 -15.33 -2.90 13.12
N LEU A 273 -16.50 -2.28 13.18
CA LEU A 273 -16.97 -1.37 12.14
C LEU A 273 -15.99 -0.21 11.94
N GLY A 274 -15.42 0.28 13.04
CA GLY A 274 -14.59 1.47 13.10
C GLY A 274 -15.41 2.76 13.20
N GLU A 275 -14.72 3.89 13.34
CA GLU A 275 -15.33 5.22 13.45
C GLU A 275 -14.67 6.19 12.47
N PHE A 276 -15.42 7.19 11.99
CA PHE A 276 -14.86 8.27 11.17
C PHE A 276 -13.88 9.12 12.00
N GLN A 277 -12.70 9.42 11.43
CA GLN A 277 -11.57 10.04 12.15
C GLN A 277 -11.33 11.51 11.78
N CYS A 278 -12.39 12.24 11.44
CA CYS A 278 -12.32 13.60 10.89
C CYS A 278 -12.70 14.72 11.88
N TYR A 279 -12.69 14.48 13.18
CA TYR A 279 -13.21 15.42 14.19
C TYR A 279 -12.15 16.34 14.81
N ASP A 280 -10.92 16.32 14.28
CA ASP A 280 -9.90 17.32 14.57
C ASP A 280 -10.27 18.66 13.90
N LYS A 281 -9.80 19.78 14.48
CA LYS A 281 -10.22 21.11 14.02
C LYS A 281 -9.89 21.39 12.55
N PHE A 282 -8.85 20.77 11.98
CA PHE A 282 -8.41 21.04 10.61
C PHE A 282 -9.32 20.34 9.61
N MET A 283 -9.63 19.07 9.86
CA MET A 283 -10.61 18.31 9.09
C MET A 283 -12.00 18.95 9.18
N GLN A 284 -12.43 19.38 10.36
CA GLN A 284 -13.71 20.08 10.54
C GLN A 284 -13.75 21.41 9.76
N ALA A 285 -12.66 22.18 9.77
CA ALA A 285 -12.56 23.40 8.98
C ALA A 285 -12.61 23.13 7.46
N SER A 286 -11.97 22.05 7.00
CA SER A 286 -12.02 21.60 5.59
C SER A 286 -13.44 21.21 5.18
N LEU A 287 -14.14 20.40 6.00
CA LEU A 287 -15.54 20.02 5.74
C LEU A 287 -16.45 21.24 5.66
N GLY A 288 -16.34 22.15 6.62
CA GLY A 288 -17.11 23.38 6.65
C GLY A 288 -16.81 24.31 5.46
N ALA A 289 -15.59 24.31 4.94
CA ALA A 289 -15.24 25.04 3.71
C ALA A 289 -15.84 24.37 2.46
N HIS A 290 -15.77 23.03 2.38
CA HIS A 290 -16.34 22.27 1.28
C HIS A 290 -17.86 22.47 1.16
N ALA A 291 -18.57 22.41 2.29
CA ALA A 291 -20.00 22.72 2.38
C ALA A 291 -20.36 24.12 1.88
N ARG A 292 -19.57 25.14 2.27
CA ARG A 292 -19.77 26.53 1.83
C ARG A 292 -19.56 26.71 0.32
N ILE A 293 -18.56 26.05 -0.26
CA ILE A 293 -18.27 26.13 -1.71
C ILE A 293 -19.44 25.57 -2.52
N LEU A 294 -20.09 24.51 -2.03
CA LEU A 294 -21.26 23.90 -2.70
C LEU A 294 -22.58 24.61 -2.38
N GLY A 295 -22.57 25.62 -1.50
CA GLY A 295 -23.78 26.35 -1.10
C GLY A 295 -24.70 25.59 -0.12
N ILE A 296 -24.19 24.56 0.56
CA ILE A 296 -24.96 23.66 1.45
C ILE A 296 -24.35 23.71 2.86
N GLN A 297 -24.44 24.86 3.52
CA GLN A 297 -23.70 25.15 4.76
C GLN A 297 -24.09 24.23 5.93
N GLU A 298 -25.34 23.78 5.96
CA GLU A 298 -25.89 22.90 6.99
C GLU A 298 -25.13 21.57 7.12
N TRP A 299 -24.52 21.09 6.03
CA TRP A 299 -23.76 19.83 6.00
C TRP A 299 -22.30 20.00 6.46
N GLY A 300 -21.87 21.25 6.68
CA GLY A 300 -20.51 21.58 7.13
C GLY A 300 -20.30 21.54 8.65
N SER A 301 -21.35 21.25 9.42
CA SER A 301 -21.36 21.33 10.89
C SER A 301 -20.70 20.14 11.59
N GLY A 302 -20.38 19.06 10.87
CA GLY A 302 -19.65 17.91 11.38
C GLY A 302 -19.85 16.64 10.56
N GLY A 303 -19.07 15.60 10.87
CA GLY A 303 -19.30 14.26 10.32
C GLY A 303 -20.62 13.65 10.82
N PRO A 304 -21.07 12.52 10.25
CA PRO A 304 -22.37 11.93 10.53
C PRO A 304 -22.66 11.83 12.03
N ALA A 305 -23.79 12.42 12.46
CA ALA A 305 -24.27 12.27 13.82
C ALA A 305 -24.78 10.83 14.00
N GLY A 306 -24.06 10.01 14.76
CA GLY A 306 -24.53 8.68 15.11
C GLY A 306 -25.63 8.76 16.16
N ILE A 307 -26.87 8.93 15.71
CA ILE A 307 -28.04 8.73 16.55
C ILE A 307 -28.24 7.20 16.62
N ASP A 308 -28.39 6.69 17.85
CA ASP A 308 -28.53 5.29 18.29
C ASP A 308 -27.30 4.36 18.28
N SER A 309 -26.70 4.22 19.45
CA SER A 309 -25.86 3.08 19.84
C SER A 309 -26.74 2.00 20.47
N THR A 310 -27.49 1.26 19.66
CA THR A 310 -27.96 -0.06 20.11
C THR A 310 -26.92 -1.06 19.65
N TRP A 311 -26.02 -1.45 20.55
CA TRP A 311 -24.84 -2.31 20.32
C TRP A 311 -25.14 -3.71 19.75
N GLN A 312 -26.36 -3.99 19.32
CA GLN A 312 -26.80 -5.33 18.89
C GLN A 312 -26.47 -5.64 17.43
N ASN A 313 -26.36 -4.64 16.54
CA ASN A 313 -25.88 -4.84 15.17
C ASN A 313 -25.18 -3.58 14.61
N PRO A 314 -23.84 -3.55 14.51
CA PRO A 314 -23.09 -2.43 13.94
C PRO A 314 -23.50 -2.09 12.50
N GLU A 315 -23.98 -3.07 11.74
CA GLU A 315 -24.39 -2.91 10.34
C GLU A 315 -25.74 -2.17 10.18
N GLU A 316 -26.52 -2.02 11.26
CA GLU A 316 -27.89 -1.46 11.25
C GLU A 316 -28.00 -0.02 11.80
N THR A 317 -26.85 0.63 12.03
CA THR A 317 -26.84 2.04 12.44
C THR A 317 -27.57 2.92 11.40
N ASN A 318 -28.09 4.07 11.84
CA ASN A 318 -28.78 5.03 10.97
C ASN A 318 -27.95 5.44 9.73
N PHE A 319 -26.61 5.44 9.85
CA PHE A 319 -25.76 5.76 8.72
C PHE A 319 -25.57 4.60 7.76
N PHE A 320 -25.34 3.37 8.24
CA PHE A 320 -24.85 2.25 7.42
C PHE A 320 -25.91 1.23 6.97
N ARG A 321 -27.10 1.23 7.60
CA ARG A 321 -28.15 0.24 7.27
C ARG A 321 -28.49 0.20 5.78
N ALA A 322 -28.82 -0.99 5.28
CA ALA A 322 -29.11 -1.18 3.86
C ALA A 322 -30.35 -0.38 3.42
N ASP A 323 -31.43 -0.47 4.19
CA ASP A 323 -32.69 0.19 3.91
C ASP A 323 -32.78 1.54 4.61
N GLY A 324 -32.83 2.62 3.83
CA GLY A 324 -32.97 3.99 4.34
C GLY A 324 -31.72 4.54 5.04
N GLY A 325 -30.56 3.87 4.93
CA GLY A 325 -29.32 4.33 5.52
C GLY A 325 -28.80 5.62 4.90
N CYS A 326 -28.23 6.48 5.75
CA CYS A 326 -27.75 7.80 5.34
C CYS A 326 -26.63 7.74 4.29
N TRP A 327 -25.83 6.66 4.25
CA TRP A 327 -24.72 6.46 3.31
C TRP A 327 -25.10 6.65 1.82
N ASN A 328 -26.36 6.39 1.45
CA ASN A 328 -26.86 6.52 0.07
C ASN A 328 -27.73 7.76 -0.16
N THR A 329 -27.81 8.67 0.81
CA THR A 329 -28.54 9.95 0.68
C THR A 329 -27.66 11.02 0.02
N PRO A 330 -28.21 12.17 -0.40
CA PRO A 330 -27.40 13.31 -0.85
C PRO A 330 -26.33 13.75 0.16
N TYR A 331 -26.68 13.81 1.46
CA TYR A 331 -25.71 14.15 2.52
C TYR A 331 -24.62 13.07 2.65
N GLY A 332 -25.01 11.79 2.68
CA GLY A 332 -24.04 10.68 2.80
C GLY A 332 -23.05 10.68 1.65
N ARG A 333 -23.51 10.88 0.41
CA ARG A 333 -22.65 11.03 -0.77
C ARG A 333 -21.71 12.22 -0.64
N PHE A 334 -22.22 13.40 -0.28
CA PHE A 334 -21.40 14.59 -0.03
C PHE A 334 -20.29 14.32 1.00
N PHE A 335 -20.63 13.74 2.14
CA PHE A 335 -19.68 13.48 3.21
C PHE A 335 -18.63 12.43 2.80
N LEU A 336 -19.05 11.32 2.19
CA LEU A 336 -18.15 10.24 1.80
C LEU A 336 -17.24 10.63 0.62
N GLU A 337 -17.73 11.45 -0.32
CA GLU A 337 -16.92 12.05 -1.39
C GLU A 337 -15.85 12.98 -0.80
N TRP A 338 -16.21 13.84 0.15
CA TRP A 338 -15.25 14.70 0.83
C TRP A 338 -14.22 13.90 1.63
N TYR A 339 -14.67 12.95 2.46
CA TYR A 339 -13.81 12.19 3.37
C TYR A 339 -12.81 11.31 2.59
N SER A 340 -13.29 10.56 1.59
CA SER A 340 -12.39 9.78 0.72
C SER A 340 -11.54 10.67 -0.19
N GLY A 341 -12.07 11.81 -0.62
CA GLY A 341 -11.33 12.81 -1.40
C GLY A 341 -10.15 13.43 -0.65
N MET A 342 -10.31 13.69 0.66
CA MET A 342 -9.22 14.15 1.52
C MET A 342 -8.10 13.10 1.64
N LEU A 343 -8.45 11.81 1.74
CA LEU A 343 -7.47 10.72 1.74
C LEU A 343 -6.74 10.60 0.38
N LEU A 344 -7.46 10.72 -0.74
CA LEU A 344 -6.86 10.73 -2.08
C LEU A 344 -5.90 11.91 -2.27
N LEU A 345 -6.27 13.09 -1.77
CA LEU A 345 -5.41 14.28 -1.83
C LEU A 345 -4.14 14.13 -1.00
N HIS A 346 -4.23 13.48 0.17
CA HIS A 346 -3.07 13.14 0.99
C HIS A 346 -2.10 12.21 0.24
N GLY A 347 -2.63 11.12 -0.34
CA GLY A 347 -1.87 10.19 -1.15
C GLY A 347 -1.21 10.86 -2.36
N GLU A 348 -1.96 11.71 -3.09
CA GLU A 348 -1.46 12.47 -4.24
C GLU A 348 -0.24 13.33 -3.87
N ARG A 349 -0.29 14.05 -2.73
CA ARG A 349 0.81 14.90 -2.27
C ARG A 349 2.04 14.08 -1.91
N LEU A 350 1.87 12.97 -1.19
CA LEU A 350 2.98 12.08 -0.82
C LEU A 350 3.62 11.44 -2.06
N CYS A 351 2.81 10.97 -3.00
CA CYS A 351 3.32 10.43 -4.27
C CYS A 351 4.07 11.50 -5.07
N ALA A 352 3.53 12.71 -5.20
CA ALA A 352 4.21 13.80 -5.90
C ALA A 352 5.55 14.19 -5.25
N VAL A 353 5.60 14.24 -3.91
CA VAL A 353 6.85 14.50 -3.17
C VAL A 353 7.85 13.36 -3.38
N ALA A 354 7.41 12.11 -3.26
CA ALA A 354 8.29 10.96 -3.42
C ALA A 354 8.82 10.83 -4.85
N ASP A 355 7.96 11.01 -5.86
CA ASP A 355 8.37 11.02 -7.26
C ASP A 355 9.41 12.11 -7.51
N ALA A 356 9.17 13.34 -7.03
CA ALA A 356 10.14 14.43 -7.16
C ALA A 356 11.49 14.15 -6.46
N VAL A 357 11.49 13.46 -5.32
CA VAL A 357 12.73 13.14 -4.58
C VAL A 357 13.50 12.00 -5.24
N PHE A 358 12.81 10.94 -5.67
CA PHE A 358 13.41 9.69 -6.17
C PHE A 358 13.48 9.61 -7.70
N SER A 359 13.01 10.62 -8.42
CA SER A 359 13.15 10.70 -9.87
C SER A 359 14.62 10.56 -10.28
N GLY A 360 14.87 9.72 -11.28
CA GLY A 360 16.22 9.46 -11.80
C GLY A 360 17.11 8.56 -10.94
N THR A 361 16.67 8.11 -9.76
CA THR A 361 17.48 7.20 -8.91
C THR A 361 17.32 5.72 -9.25
N GLY A 362 16.46 5.38 -10.23
CA GLY A 362 16.21 4.00 -10.66
C GLY A 362 15.36 3.16 -9.69
N VAL A 363 14.71 3.78 -8.70
CA VAL A 363 13.81 3.10 -7.77
C VAL A 363 12.35 3.31 -8.17
N THR A 364 11.52 2.31 -7.91
CA THR A 364 10.07 2.44 -8.00
C THR A 364 9.51 2.92 -6.66
N ILE A 365 8.64 3.91 -6.66
CA ILE A 365 7.89 4.27 -5.45
C ILE A 365 6.65 3.37 -5.30
N SER A 366 6.23 3.09 -4.07
CA SER A 366 5.01 2.32 -3.82
C SER A 366 4.21 2.86 -2.64
N GLY A 367 2.92 2.57 -2.64
CA GLY A 367 2.00 2.92 -1.55
C GLY A 367 1.16 1.71 -1.14
N LYS A 368 0.88 1.58 0.15
CA LYS A 368 0.12 0.45 0.70
C LYS A 368 -1.35 0.80 0.91
N VAL A 369 -2.24 -0.06 0.43
CA VAL A 369 -3.69 0.00 0.64
C VAL A 369 -4.09 -1.19 1.50
N SER A 370 -4.78 -0.89 2.61
CA SER A 370 -5.25 -1.90 3.55
C SER A 370 -6.36 -2.78 2.98
N GLY A 371 -6.30 -4.09 3.22
CA GLY A 371 -7.33 -5.05 2.83
C GLY A 371 -8.44 -5.12 3.87
N ILE A 372 -9.37 -4.16 3.85
CA ILE A 372 -10.47 -4.10 4.80
C ILE A 372 -11.61 -4.95 4.30
N HIS A 373 -11.69 -6.18 4.82
CA HIS A 373 -12.51 -7.22 4.22
C HIS A 373 -13.75 -7.60 5.01
N TRP A 374 -13.86 -7.14 6.27
CA TRP A 374 -15.07 -7.33 7.06
C TRP A 374 -16.16 -6.34 6.63
N HIS A 375 -17.41 -6.77 6.75
CA HIS A 375 -18.60 -6.08 6.22
C HIS A 375 -18.65 -5.88 4.70
N TYR A 376 -17.75 -6.51 3.93
CA TYR A 376 -17.69 -6.46 2.47
C TYR A 376 -18.99 -6.91 1.78
N TYR A 377 -19.74 -7.86 2.37
CA TYR A 377 -21.00 -8.33 1.77
C TYR A 377 -22.23 -7.46 2.15
N THR A 378 -22.05 -6.40 2.93
CA THR A 378 -23.12 -5.41 3.19
C THR A 378 -23.26 -4.45 2.01
N CYS A 379 -24.37 -3.71 1.89
CA CYS A 379 -24.52 -2.74 0.80
C CYS A 379 -23.61 -1.51 0.95
N SER A 380 -23.38 -1.08 2.20
CA SER A 380 -22.65 0.14 2.53
C SER A 380 -21.16 -0.06 2.74
N HIS A 381 -20.69 -1.29 2.98
CA HIS A 381 -19.28 -1.60 3.25
C HIS A 381 -18.70 -0.72 4.38
N PRO A 382 -19.34 -0.69 5.57
CA PRO A 382 -19.13 0.35 6.57
C PRO A 382 -17.67 0.47 7.04
N SER A 383 -16.92 -0.64 7.12
CA SER A 383 -15.52 -0.60 7.53
C SER A 383 -14.58 -0.04 6.48
N GLU A 384 -14.88 -0.25 5.21
CA GLU A 384 -14.16 0.41 4.12
C GLU A 384 -14.45 1.92 4.15
N LEU A 385 -15.72 2.30 4.35
CA LEU A 385 -16.13 3.71 4.44
C LEU A 385 -15.44 4.45 5.58
N THR A 386 -15.43 3.90 6.80
CA THR A 386 -14.82 4.57 7.97
C THR A 386 -13.31 4.71 7.81
N ALA A 387 -12.66 3.76 7.14
CA ALA A 387 -11.24 3.81 6.79
C ALA A 387 -10.91 4.78 5.65
N GLY A 388 -11.92 5.33 4.97
CA GLY A 388 -11.78 6.32 3.90
C GLY A 388 -11.85 5.75 2.49
N TYR A 389 -12.07 4.45 2.33
CA TYR A 389 -12.36 3.85 1.04
C TYR A 389 -13.84 3.98 0.77
N TYR A 390 -14.22 4.89 -0.14
CA TYR A 390 -15.62 5.01 -0.55
C TYR A 390 -16.02 3.86 -1.50
N ASN A 391 -15.85 2.62 -1.04
CA ASN A 391 -16.30 1.41 -1.70
C ASN A 391 -17.70 1.08 -1.19
N THR A 392 -18.59 0.67 -2.08
CA THR A 392 -19.94 0.20 -1.73
C THR A 392 -20.35 -0.84 -2.77
N LEU A 393 -21.52 -1.46 -2.60
CA LEU A 393 -22.09 -2.34 -3.62
C LEU A 393 -22.21 -1.69 -5.01
N LEU A 394 -22.36 -0.36 -5.05
CA LEU A 394 -22.63 0.42 -6.26
C LEU A 394 -21.42 1.22 -6.77
N ARG A 395 -20.30 1.23 -6.04
CA ARG A 395 -19.15 2.09 -6.33
C ARG A 395 -17.85 1.39 -5.96
N ASP A 396 -16.93 1.29 -6.92
CA ASP A 396 -15.57 0.82 -6.68
C ASP A 396 -14.73 1.95 -6.02
N GLY A 397 -14.40 1.76 -4.75
CA GLY A 397 -13.61 2.70 -3.96
C GLY A 397 -12.11 2.67 -4.25
N TYR A 398 -11.62 1.59 -4.86
CA TYR A 398 -10.20 1.35 -5.10
C TYR A 398 -9.71 1.90 -6.45
N LEU A 399 -10.61 2.00 -7.45
CA LEU A 399 -10.28 2.56 -8.76
C LEU A 399 -9.65 3.97 -8.70
N PRO A 400 -10.19 4.94 -7.94
CA PRO A 400 -9.57 6.27 -7.82
C PRO A 400 -8.18 6.23 -7.16
N ILE A 401 -7.95 5.30 -6.23
CA ILE A 401 -6.65 5.13 -5.56
C ILE A 401 -5.63 4.58 -6.58
N ALA A 402 -6.00 3.55 -7.33
CA ALA A 402 -5.16 2.99 -8.38
C ALA A 402 -4.87 4.02 -9.49
N GLN A 403 -5.85 4.83 -9.87
CA GLN A 403 -5.65 5.95 -10.79
C GLN A 403 -4.66 6.98 -10.25
N MET A 404 -4.73 7.30 -8.95
CA MET A 404 -3.79 8.21 -8.31
C MET A 404 -2.36 7.65 -8.34
N PHE A 405 -2.16 6.39 -7.98
CA PHE A 405 -0.84 5.74 -8.09
C PHE A 405 -0.30 5.67 -9.52
N SER A 406 -1.16 5.49 -10.54
CA SER A 406 -0.70 5.37 -11.94
C SER A 406 -0.11 6.68 -12.47
N ARG A 407 -0.63 7.83 -12.03
CA ARG A 407 -0.09 9.16 -12.38
C ARG A 407 1.35 9.36 -11.94
N HIS A 408 1.76 8.68 -10.87
CA HIS A 408 3.12 8.75 -10.30
C HIS A 408 3.94 7.48 -10.58
N ARG A 409 3.46 6.61 -11.49
CA ARG A 409 4.10 5.32 -11.84
C ARG A 409 4.41 4.47 -10.60
N ALA A 410 3.61 4.62 -9.55
CA ALA A 410 3.80 3.94 -8.28
C ALA A 410 3.28 2.50 -8.35
N ALA A 411 3.90 1.60 -7.59
CA ALA A 411 3.34 0.28 -7.35
C ALA A 411 2.27 0.31 -6.25
N LEU A 412 1.25 -0.53 -6.38
CA LEU A 412 0.25 -0.75 -5.34
C LEU A 412 0.71 -1.91 -4.46
N CYS A 413 0.70 -1.72 -3.14
CA CYS A 413 0.92 -2.79 -2.16
C CYS A 413 -0.38 -3.10 -1.41
N CYS A 414 -0.73 -4.37 -1.23
CA CYS A 414 -1.89 -4.75 -0.42
C CYS A 414 -1.76 -6.16 0.20
N GLY A 415 -2.48 -6.38 1.30
CA GLY A 415 -2.50 -7.64 2.05
C GLY A 415 -3.54 -8.67 1.54
N CYS A 416 -3.94 -9.59 2.43
CA CYS A 416 -4.99 -10.60 2.24
C CYS A 416 -4.67 -11.74 1.25
N PHE A 417 -3.43 -11.89 0.80
CA PHE A 417 -3.08 -12.96 -0.15
C PHE A 417 -3.10 -14.36 0.47
N ASP A 418 -2.96 -14.47 1.78
CA ASP A 418 -3.01 -15.71 2.58
C ASP A 418 -4.43 -16.06 3.05
N LEU A 419 -5.36 -15.10 3.01
CA LEU A 419 -6.68 -15.26 3.58
C LEU A 419 -7.67 -15.93 2.60
N ARG A 420 -8.65 -16.61 3.21
CA ARG A 420 -9.69 -17.38 2.54
C ARG A 420 -11.05 -17.01 3.10
N ASP A 421 -12.06 -16.95 2.23
CA ASP A 421 -13.44 -16.66 2.67
C ASP A 421 -13.97 -17.78 3.59
N GLU A 422 -13.48 -19.02 3.46
CA GLU A 422 -13.86 -20.13 4.35
C GLU A 422 -13.34 -19.96 5.80
N GLU A 423 -12.32 -19.13 6.01
CA GLU A 423 -11.72 -18.85 7.33
C GLU A 423 -12.32 -17.60 8.00
N ARG A 424 -13.40 -17.04 7.46
CA ARG A 424 -13.99 -15.77 7.89
C ARG A 424 -14.40 -15.75 9.36
N SER A 425 -14.16 -14.61 10.00
CA SER A 425 -14.63 -14.27 11.36
C SER A 425 -16.12 -13.94 11.44
N GLY A 426 -16.84 -13.90 10.31
CA GLY A 426 -18.28 -13.63 10.25
C GLY A 426 -18.83 -13.70 8.83
N PRO A 427 -20.17 -13.80 8.66
CA PRO A 427 -20.81 -14.03 7.36
C PRO A 427 -20.58 -12.89 6.35
N GLN A 428 -20.38 -11.66 6.83
CA GLN A 428 -20.26 -10.46 6.00
C GLN A 428 -18.84 -10.14 5.53
N SER A 429 -17.87 -11.00 5.80
CA SER A 429 -16.46 -10.79 5.48
C SER A 429 -16.05 -11.52 4.20
N SER A 430 -15.28 -10.86 3.32
CA SER A 430 -14.70 -11.46 2.10
C SER A 430 -13.30 -10.93 1.80
N PRO A 431 -12.25 -11.53 2.38
CA PRO A 431 -10.87 -11.20 2.02
C PRO A 431 -10.58 -11.51 0.54
N GLU A 432 -11.16 -12.58 -0.03
CA GLU A 432 -10.96 -12.88 -1.45
C GLU A 432 -11.69 -11.90 -2.37
N GLY A 433 -12.87 -11.41 -1.96
CA GLY A 433 -13.61 -10.36 -2.65
C GLY A 433 -12.85 -9.04 -2.70
N THR A 434 -12.39 -8.60 -1.53
CA THR A 434 -11.58 -7.39 -1.36
C THR A 434 -10.30 -7.45 -2.20
N LEU A 435 -9.56 -8.55 -2.10
CA LEU A 435 -8.34 -8.75 -2.89
C LEU A 435 -8.62 -8.73 -4.40
N ARG A 436 -9.73 -9.34 -4.84
CA ARG A 436 -10.12 -9.35 -6.26
C ARG A 436 -10.38 -7.93 -6.79
N GLN A 437 -11.05 -7.07 -6.03
CA GLN A 437 -11.28 -5.67 -6.42
C GLN A 437 -9.97 -4.88 -6.51
N LEU A 438 -9.10 -4.98 -5.50
CA LEU A 438 -7.78 -4.34 -5.51
C LEU A 438 -6.93 -4.80 -6.72
N MET A 439 -6.89 -6.10 -6.99
CA MET A 439 -6.20 -6.66 -8.16
C MET A 439 -6.82 -6.14 -9.47
N ALA A 440 -8.14 -6.05 -9.55
CA ALA A 440 -8.83 -5.55 -10.74
C ALA A 440 -8.51 -4.06 -10.98
N ALA A 441 -8.58 -3.23 -9.92
CA ALA A 441 -8.23 -1.81 -9.99
C ALA A 441 -6.76 -1.61 -10.43
N ALA A 442 -5.83 -2.39 -9.86
CA ALA A 442 -4.43 -2.36 -10.26
C ALA A 442 -4.23 -2.77 -11.74
N LYS A 443 -4.96 -3.77 -12.23
CA LYS A 443 -4.91 -4.18 -13.65
C LYS A 443 -5.47 -3.12 -14.58
N VAL A 444 -6.60 -2.50 -14.25
CA VAL A 444 -7.23 -1.43 -15.05
C VAL A 444 -6.24 -0.29 -15.29
N TRP A 445 -5.44 0.04 -14.28
CA TRP A 445 -4.45 1.12 -14.35
C TRP A 445 -3.01 0.65 -14.61
N ASN A 446 -2.82 -0.61 -15.01
CA ASN A 446 -1.52 -1.21 -15.34
C ASN A 446 -0.43 -0.98 -14.26
N LEU A 447 -0.80 -1.07 -12.99
CA LEU A 447 0.10 -0.88 -11.86
C LEU A 447 0.92 -2.15 -11.59
N PRO A 448 2.20 -2.05 -11.20
CA PRO A 448 2.86 -3.14 -10.48
C PRO A 448 2.13 -3.46 -9.17
N LEU A 449 2.02 -4.74 -8.81
CA LEU A 449 1.36 -5.18 -7.59
C LEU A 449 2.33 -5.89 -6.64
N ASN A 450 2.35 -5.44 -5.39
CA ASN A 450 3.08 -6.05 -4.29
C ASN A 450 2.09 -6.68 -3.32
N GLY A 451 2.07 -8.01 -3.25
CA GLY A 451 1.20 -8.73 -2.32
C GLY A 451 1.84 -8.99 -0.97
N GLU A 452 1.06 -8.96 0.10
CA GLU A 452 1.47 -9.31 1.46
C GLU A 452 0.52 -10.34 2.08
N ASN A 453 1.02 -11.15 3.00
CA ASN A 453 0.17 -11.91 3.91
C ASN A 453 -0.31 -11.01 5.06
N SER A 454 -1.54 -11.22 5.51
CA SER A 454 -2.12 -10.51 6.65
C SER A 454 -1.65 -11.07 7.99
N VAL A 455 -1.37 -12.38 8.07
CA VAL A 455 -0.91 -13.02 9.30
C VAL A 455 0.34 -13.85 9.02
N ALA A 456 1.34 -13.79 9.90
CA ALA A 456 2.62 -14.51 9.78
C ALA A 456 2.48 -16.05 9.97
N ARG A 457 1.67 -16.69 9.12
CA ARG A 457 1.40 -18.13 9.10
C ARG A 457 2.17 -18.80 7.97
N LEU A 458 2.68 -20.00 8.25
CA LEU A 458 3.44 -20.84 7.31
C LEU A 458 2.77 -22.19 7.07
N ASP A 459 1.49 -22.33 7.39
CA ASP A 459 0.76 -23.56 7.06
C ASP A 459 0.57 -23.72 5.55
N ASP A 460 0.43 -24.96 5.11
CA ASP A 460 0.39 -25.30 3.68
C ASP A 460 -0.84 -24.69 2.97
N ALA A 461 -1.94 -24.43 3.69
CA ALA A 461 -3.14 -23.85 3.11
C ALA A 461 -2.96 -22.36 2.83
N SER A 462 -2.45 -21.58 3.81
CA SER A 462 -2.12 -20.17 3.66
C SER A 462 -1.09 -19.94 2.55
N LEU A 463 0.00 -20.71 2.51
CA LEU A 463 1.03 -20.58 1.48
C LEU A 463 0.52 -20.96 0.08
N SER A 464 -0.34 -21.98 -0.02
CA SER A 464 -0.96 -22.36 -1.29
C SER A 464 -1.97 -21.32 -1.76
N GLN A 465 -2.67 -20.66 -0.84
CA GLN A 465 -3.57 -19.54 -1.13
C GLN A 465 -2.80 -18.36 -1.75
N VAL A 466 -1.65 -18.00 -1.18
CA VAL A 466 -0.77 -16.96 -1.74
C VAL A 466 -0.36 -17.30 -3.18
N VAL A 467 0.09 -18.53 -3.43
CA VAL A 467 0.48 -18.99 -4.79
C VAL A 467 -0.70 -18.96 -5.76
N ARG A 468 -1.90 -19.32 -5.31
CA ARG A 468 -3.12 -19.26 -6.13
C ARG A 468 -3.47 -17.81 -6.48
N SER A 469 -3.45 -16.93 -5.50
CA SER A 469 -3.79 -15.51 -5.66
C SER A 469 -2.78 -14.78 -6.54
N SER A 470 -1.48 -15.04 -6.39
CA SER A 470 -0.44 -14.46 -7.24
C SER A 470 -0.62 -14.86 -8.71
N ARG A 471 -0.91 -16.12 -9.00
CA ARG A 471 -1.14 -16.62 -10.37
C ARG A 471 -2.37 -15.99 -11.03
N ARG A 472 -3.42 -15.65 -10.26
CA ARG A 472 -4.58 -14.90 -10.79
C ARG A 472 -4.21 -13.49 -11.24
N TYR A 473 -3.22 -12.87 -10.61
CA TYR A 473 -2.71 -11.57 -11.06
C TYR A 473 -1.86 -11.73 -12.33
N SER A 474 -0.85 -12.60 -12.28
CA SER A 474 0.15 -12.79 -13.34
C SER A 474 -0.37 -13.51 -14.59
N GLY A 475 -1.49 -14.24 -14.49
CA GLY A 475 -2.01 -15.11 -15.56
C GLY A 475 -2.72 -14.42 -16.74
N GLY A 476 -2.39 -13.17 -17.04
CA GLY A 476 -2.96 -12.43 -18.18
C GLY A 476 -1.90 -11.88 -19.13
N THR A 477 -2.30 -11.48 -20.35
CA THR A 477 -1.46 -10.77 -21.34
C THR A 477 -1.04 -9.35 -20.90
N SER A 478 -1.36 -8.97 -19.67
CA SER A 478 -1.06 -7.67 -19.07
C SER A 478 0.42 -7.62 -18.68
N GLY A 479 1.15 -6.61 -19.16
CA GLY A 479 2.55 -6.35 -18.81
C GLY A 479 2.81 -5.94 -17.35
N THR A 480 1.86 -6.20 -16.44
CA THR A 480 1.91 -5.87 -15.01
C THR A 480 2.80 -6.86 -14.26
N SER A 481 3.81 -6.35 -13.54
CA SER A 481 4.68 -7.17 -12.68
C SER A 481 4.05 -7.43 -11.32
N PHE A 482 4.30 -8.62 -10.76
CA PHE A 482 3.90 -8.98 -9.40
C PHE A 482 5.09 -9.42 -8.56
N SER A 483 5.14 -8.97 -7.30
CA SER A 483 6.04 -9.51 -6.29
C SER A 483 5.28 -9.80 -4.99
N PHE A 484 5.82 -10.68 -4.17
CA PHE A 484 5.22 -11.03 -2.88
C PHE A 484 6.17 -10.70 -1.74
N ASN A 485 5.68 -10.08 -0.68
CA ASN A 485 6.43 -9.76 0.52
C ASN A 485 5.84 -10.52 1.72
N TYR A 486 6.64 -11.44 2.27
CA TYR A 486 6.26 -12.22 3.44
C TYR A 486 6.51 -11.42 4.72
N VAL A 487 5.43 -11.11 5.44
CA VAL A 487 5.38 -10.37 6.69
C VAL A 487 5.13 -11.38 7.83
N ARG A 488 6.14 -11.82 8.59
CA ARG A 488 7.51 -11.29 8.67
C ARG A 488 8.54 -12.34 9.08
N MET A 489 9.82 -11.99 8.96
CA MET A 489 10.91 -12.71 9.59
C MET A 489 10.83 -12.63 11.11
N ASN A 490 10.79 -13.81 11.74
CA ASN A 490 10.82 -14.00 13.18
C ASN A 490 11.56 -15.31 13.51
N LYS A 491 11.62 -15.67 14.80
CA LYS A 491 12.28 -16.92 15.21
C LYS A 491 11.59 -18.17 14.62
N SER A 492 10.25 -18.18 14.56
CA SER A 492 9.50 -19.35 14.12
C SER A 492 9.68 -19.65 12.64
N LEU A 493 9.96 -18.65 11.79
CA LEU A 493 10.31 -18.83 10.38
C LEU A 493 11.49 -19.80 10.18
N PHE A 494 12.48 -19.76 11.08
CA PHE A 494 13.71 -20.57 10.99
C PHE A 494 13.62 -21.91 11.73
N GLU A 495 12.47 -22.25 12.32
CA GLU A 495 12.25 -23.59 12.86
C GLU A 495 12.20 -24.61 11.70
N SER A 496 12.82 -25.78 11.89
CA SER A 496 13.06 -26.76 10.80
C SER A 496 11.82 -27.05 9.94
N HIS A 497 10.65 -27.26 10.55
CA HIS A 497 9.41 -27.54 9.83
C HIS A 497 8.91 -26.34 9.01
N ASN A 498 8.95 -25.14 9.59
CA ASN A 498 8.54 -23.89 8.96
C ASN A 498 9.50 -23.47 7.85
N TRP A 499 10.80 -23.62 8.08
CA TRP A 499 11.83 -23.34 7.09
C TRP A 499 11.69 -24.23 5.85
N ASN A 500 11.39 -25.51 6.04
CA ASN A 500 11.11 -26.44 4.95
C ASN A 500 9.86 -26.05 4.14
N ARG A 501 8.79 -25.57 4.80
CA ARG A 501 7.60 -25.05 4.11
C ARG A 501 7.89 -23.75 3.36
N PHE A 502 8.59 -22.83 4.01
CA PHE A 502 8.95 -21.53 3.44
C PHE A 502 9.84 -21.67 2.19
N THR A 503 10.90 -22.48 2.25
CA THR A 503 11.78 -22.74 1.10
C THR A 503 11.04 -23.38 -0.07
N LYS A 504 10.12 -24.34 0.20
CA LYS A 504 9.22 -24.90 -0.83
C LYS A 504 8.29 -23.83 -1.42
N PHE A 505 7.77 -22.93 -0.59
CA PHE A 505 6.94 -21.82 -1.03
C PHE A 505 7.72 -20.85 -1.93
N VAL A 506 8.92 -20.42 -1.54
CA VAL A 506 9.79 -19.56 -2.36
C VAL A 506 10.04 -20.20 -3.73
N ARG A 507 10.35 -21.51 -3.75
CA ARG A 507 10.52 -22.28 -5.00
C ARG A 507 9.25 -22.44 -5.84
N LYS A 508 8.06 -22.34 -5.26
CA LYS A 508 6.78 -22.38 -6.00
C LYS A 508 6.42 -21.01 -6.58
N MET A 509 6.90 -19.93 -5.95
CA MET A 509 6.68 -18.55 -6.38
C MET A 509 7.63 -18.17 -7.51
N SER A 510 8.91 -18.54 -7.40
CA SER A 510 9.85 -18.50 -8.51
C SER A 510 9.55 -19.67 -9.45
N ASP A 511 9.28 -19.45 -10.74
CA ASP A 511 9.09 -20.57 -11.66
C ASP A 511 10.36 -21.44 -11.63
N ALA A 512 10.18 -22.75 -11.43
CA ALA A 512 11.22 -23.70 -10.99
C ALA A 512 12.51 -23.71 -11.84
N ARG A 513 12.47 -23.17 -13.06
CA ARG A 513 13.60 -23.07 -13.98
C ARG A 513 14.67 -22.07 -13.53
N THR A 514 14.32 -21.08 -12.70
CA THR A 514 15.25 -20.02 -12.27
C THR A 514 16.20 -20.45 -11.15
N PHE A 515 15.78 -21.41 -10.32
CA PHE A 515 16.55 -21.87 -9.15
C PHE A 515 17.81 -22.65 -9.55
N LEU A 516 17.77 -23.35 -10.70
CA LEU A 516 18.90 -24.12 -11.22
C LEU A 516 19.99 -23.25 -11.89
N ALA A 517 19.70 -21.99 -12.21
CA ALA A 517 20.66 -21.08 -12.84
C ALA A 517 21.50 -20.26 -11.84
N ARG A 518 21.28 -20.45 -10.53
CA ARG A 518 21.97 -19.72 -9.44
C ARG A 518 22.72 -20.64 -8.46
N LEU A 519 22.65 -21.95 -8.68
CA LEU A 519 23.57 -22.94 -8.11
C LEU A 519 24.70 -23.17 -9.11
#